data_AF-A0A8J6SMD1-F1
#
_entry.id   AF-A0A8J6SMD1-F1
#
_cell.length_a   1.000
_cell.length_b   1.000
_cell.length_c   1.000
_cell.angle_alpha   90.00
_cell.angle_beta   90.00
_cell.angle_gamma   90.00
#
_symmetry.space_group_name_H-M   'P 1'
#
loop_
_entity.id
_entity.type
_entity.pdbx_description
1 polymer ?
#
loop_
_entity_poly.entity_id
_entity_poly.type
_entity_poly.pdbx_seq_one_letter_code
_entity_poly.pdbx_strand_id
1 'polypeptide(L)' 'MSNASNSNSISLQVNGEPKACAPHTPLPQFLEQLNMNPRLVAVEYNGEILHRQFWQETEIQEGDRLEIVTIVGGG' A
#
# COMPACT_ATOMS: atom_id res chain seq x y z
N MET A 1 34.14 7.31 8.14
CA MET A 1 34.11 5.92 7.62
C MET A 1 32.96 5.25 8.32
N SER A 2 31.74 5.24 7.76
CA SER A 2 31.20 4.26 6.80
C SER A 2 29.79 3.96 7.37
N ASN A 3 28.66 3.88 6.69
CA ASN A 3 28.31 3.72 5.28
C ASN A 3 26.96 4.42 5.05
N ALA A 4 26.75 4.89 3.83
CA ALA A 4 25.43 5.28 3.36
C ALA A 4 24.44 4.14 3.60
N SER A 5 23.37 4.42 4.35
CA SER A 5 22.18 3.58 4.40
C SER A 5 21.66 3.48 2.97
N ASN A 6 21.84 2.32 2.32
CA ASN A 6 21.18 2.05 1.06
C ASN A 6 19.69 1.94 1.36
N SER A 7 19.00 3.07 1.28
CA SER A 7 17.55 3.19 1.29
C SER A 7 17.02 2.57 0.01
N ASN A 8 17.03 1.24 -0.09
CA ASN A 8 16.41 0.56 -1.22
C ASN A 8 14.90 0.64 -0.99
N SER A 9 14.29 1.73 -1.43
CA SER A 9 12.85 1.95 -1.41
C SER A 9 12.31 1.80 -2.83
N ILE A 10 11.14 1.21 -2.95
CA ILE A 10 10.39 1.15 -4.20
C ILE A 10 9.39 2.30 -4.29
N SER A 11 9.11 2.78 -5.49
CA SER A 11 8.10 3.80 -5.77
C SER A 11 6.77 3.18 -6.20
N LEU A 12 5.66 3.78 -5.78
CA LEU A 12 4.30 3.40 -6.17
C LEU A 12 3.41 4.65 -6.18
N GLN A 13 2.20 4.54 -6.73
CA GLN A 13 1.17 5.58 -6.63
C GLN A 13 0.06 5.15 -5.68
N VAL A 14 -0.42 6.07 -4.86
CA VAL A 14 -1.55 5.86 -3.96
C VAL A 14 -2.51 7.04 -4.11
N ASN A 15 -3.72 6.80 -4.58
CA ASN A 15 -4.72 7.84 -4.87
C ASN A 15 -4.17 8.96 -5.77
N GLY A 16 -3.43 8.56 -6.82
CA GLY A 16 -2.73 9.48 -7.74
C GLY A 16 -1.46 10.16 -7.19
N GLU A 17 -1.12 9.98 -5.91
CA GLU A 17 0.05 10.61 -5.28
C GLU A 17 1.24 9.65 -5.18
N PRO A 18 2.47 10.08 -5.50
CA PRO A 18 3.66 9.24 -5.37
C PRO A 18 3.95 8.91 -3.90
N LYS A 19 4.22 7.63 -3.64
CA LYS A 19 4.66 7.11 -2.34
C LYS A 19 5.90 6.23 -2.52
N ALA A 20 6.53 5.92 -1.40
CA ALA A 20 7.64 4.98 -1.36
C ALA A 20 7.55 4.09 -0.11
N CYS A 21 7.98 2.84 -0.25
CA CYS A 21 8.11 1.89 0.86
C CYS A 21 9.30 0.96 0.63
N ALA A 22 9.61 0.09 1.60
CA ALA A 22 10.60 -0.95 1.38
C ALA A 22 10.08 -1.99 0.36
N PRO A 23 10.94 -2.58 -0.47
CA PRO A 23 10.58 -3.73 -1.30
C PRO A 23 9.94 -4.83 -0.46
N HIS A 24 9.02 -5.60 -1.04
CA HIS A 24 8.35 -6.71 -0.37
C HIS A 24 7.52 -6.30 0.86
N THR A 25 7.13 -5.02 0.98
CA THR A 25 6.24 -4.58 2.08
C THR A 25 4.86 -5.22 1.88
N PRO A 26 4.33 -5.98 2.84
CA PRO A 26 2.98 -6.52 2.76
C PRO A 26 1.93 -5.41 2.72
N LEU A 27 0.87 -5.57 1.93
CA LEU A 27 -0.18 -4.55 1.79
C LEU A 27 -0.78 -4.10 3.15
N PRO A 28 -1.14 -4.98 4.10
CA PRO A 28 -1.67 -4.55 5.39
C PRO A 28 -0.70 -3.66 6.17
N GLN A 29 0.59 -4.01 6.16
CA GLN A 29 1.64 -3.22 6.80
C GLN A 29 1.79 -1.85 6.12
N PHE A 30 1.71 -1.79 4.80
CA PHE A 30 1.77 -0.52 4.07
C PHE A 30 0.56 0.37 4.40
N LEU A 31 -0.66 -0.19 4.50
CA LEU A 31 -1.84 0.56 4.94
C LEU A 31 -1.68 1.13 6.36
N GLU A 32 -1.11 0.35 7.28
CA GLU A 32 -0.79 0.81 8.64
C GLU A 32 0.25 1.95 8.64
N GLN A 33 1.27 1.88 7.78
CA GLN A 33 2.25 2.95 7.60
C GLN A 33 1.60 4.25 7.08
N LEU A 34 0.53 4.14 6.31
CA LEU A 34 -0.29 5.28 5.87
C LEU A 34 -1.26 5.78 6.97
N ASN A 35 -1.19 5.23 8.18
CA ASN A 35 -2.13 5.47 9.29
C ASN A 35 -3.58 5.15 8.94
N MET A 36 -3.80 4.20 8.04
CA MET A 36 -5.14 3.73 7.66
C MET A 36 -5.49 2.49 8.47
N ASN A 37 -6.76 2.39 8.87
CA ASN A 37 -7.27 1.17 9.48
C ASN A 37 -7.68 0.20 8.36
N PRO A 38 -7.02 -0.97 8.21
CA PRO A 38 -7.35 -1.92 7.16
C PRO A 38 -8.82 -2.34 7.16
N ARG A 39 -9.52 -2.31 8.31
CA ARG A 39 -10.94 -2.68 8.42
C ARG A 39 -11.91 -1.65 7.86
N LEU A 40 -11.47 -0.40 7.71
CA LEU A 40 -12.31 0.72 7.27
C LEU A 40 -12.01 1.15 5.83
N VAL A 41 -11.22 0.39 5.08
CA VAL A 41 -10.84 0.73 3.71
C VAL A 41 -11.12 -0.40 2.73
N ALA A 42 -11.38 -0.03 1.49
CA ALA A 42 -11.31 -0.90 0.31
C ALA A 42 -10.12 -0.47 -0.55
N VAL A 43 -9.49 -1.44 -1.21
CA VAL A 43 -8.29 -1.23 -2.03
C VAL A 43 -8.54 -1.76 -3.43
N GLU A 44 -8.38 -0.90 -4.42
CA GLU A 44 -8.12 -1.27 -5.80
C GLU A 44 -6.61 -1.38 -5.99
N TYR A 45 -6.15 -2.50 -6.54
CA TYR A 45 -4.75 -2.79 -6.81
C TYR A 45 -4.58 -2.94 -8.32
N ASN A 46 -3.83 -2.03 -8.95
CA ASN A 46 -3.54 -2.01 -10.37
C ASN A 46 -4.78 -2.08 -11.29
N GLY A 47 -5.87 -1.42 -10.90
CA GLY A 47 -7.11 -1.36 -11.69
C GLY A 47 -8.16 -2.40 -11.31
N GLU A 48 -7.88 -3.28 -10.35
CA GLU A 48 -8.81 -4.32 -9.92
C GLU A 48 -9.06 -4.28 -8.41
N ILE A 49 -10.31 -4.45 -7.97
CA ILE A 49 -10.64 -4.51 -6.55
C ILE A 49 -9.98 -5.73 -5.91
N LEU A 50 -9.07 -5.50 -4.97
CA LEU A 50 -8.36 -6.57 -4.30
C LEU A 50 -9.17 -7.09 -3.11
N HIS A 51 -9.70 -8.30 -3.25
CA HIS A 51 -10.44 -8.96 -2.17
C HIS A 51 -9.58 -9.15 -0.92
N ARG A 52 -10.16 -8.88 0.25
CA ARG A 52 -9.47 -8.89 1.55
C ARG A 52 -8.73 -10.20 1.87
N GLN A 53 -9.21 -11.34 1.36
CA GLN A 53 -8.56 -12.64 1.57
C GLN A 53 -7.14 -12.70 0.99
N PHE A 54 -6.84 -11.90 -0.05
CA PHE A 54 -5.53 -11.88 -0.71
C PHE A 54 -4.56 -10.85 -0.11
N TRP A 55 -5.00 -10.01 0.82
CA TRP A 55 -4.16 -8.90 1.31
C TRP A 55 -2.91 -9.38 2.02
N GLN A 56 -3.00 -10.47 2.79
CA GLN A 56 -1.84 -11.03 3.52
C GLN A 56 -0.78 -11.62 2.59
N GLU A 57 -1.15 -11.98 1.37
CA GLU A 57 -0.27 -12.58 0.36
C GLU A 57 0.22 -11.53 -0.65
N THR A 58 -0.31 -10.31 -0.60
CA THR A 58 0.01 -9.23 -1.53
C THR A 58 1.15 -8.39 -0.97
N GLU A 59 2.28 -8.36 -1.67
CA GLU A 59 3.40 -7.47 -1.41
C GLU A 59 3.43 -6.33 -2.43
N ILE A 60 3.69 -5.11 -1.96
CA ILE A 60 3.88 -3.95 -2.84
C ILE A 60 5.12 -4.15 -3.73
N GLN A 61 4.94 -3.90 -5.02
CA GLN A 61 5.97 -3.94 -6.06
C GLN A 61 6.24 -2.53 -6.61
N GLU A 62 7.41 -2.35 -7.22
CA GLU A 62 7.78 -1.12 -7.91
C GLU A 62 6.78 -0.79 -9.03
N GLY A 63 6.28 0.44 -9.04
CA GLY A 63 5.36 0.95 -10.06
C GLY A 63 3.89 0.62 -9.85
N ASP A 64 3.53 -0.04 -8.74
CA ASP A 64 2.15 -0.34 -8.39
C ASP A 64 1.28 0.92 -8.27
N ARG A 65 -0.02 0.74 -8.50
CA ARG A 65 -1.05 1.76 -8.33
C ARG A 65 -2.12 1.25 -7.37
N LEU A 66 -2.32 1.98 -6.27
CA LEU A 66 -3.37 1.70 -5.30
C LEU A 66 -4.39 2.83 -5.30
N GLU A 67 -5.66 2.50 -5.43
CA GLU A 67 -6.76 3.41 -5.07
C GLU A 67 -7.39 2.91 -3.77
N ILE A 68 -7.34 3.73 -2.73
CA ILE A 68 -7.76 3.39 -1.38
C ILE A 68 -8.86 4.35 -0.97
N VAL A 69 -10.05 3.78 -0.74
CA VAL A 69 -11.23 4.51 -0.30
C VAL A 69 -11.64 4.08 1.10
N THR A 70 -11.97 5.05 1.95
CA THR A 70 -12.53 4.79 3.28
C THR A 70 -14.00 4.43 3.14
N ILE A 71 -14.39 3.31 3.73
CA ILE A 71 -15.78 2.89 3.86
C ILE A 71 -16.40 3.75 4.95
N VAL A 72 -17.26 4.69 4.56
CA VAL A 72 -18.13 5.41 5.48
C VAL A 72 -19.45 4.64 5.60
N GLY A 73 -19.82 4.24 6.81
CA GLY A 73 -21.12 3.64 7.06
C GLY A 73 -22.20 4.70 6.85
N GLY A 74 -23.01 4.54 5.80
CA GLY A 74 -24.26 5.29 5.65
C GLY A 74 -25.31 4.72 6.61
N GLY A 75 -26.03 5.61 7.31
CA GLY A 75 -27.27 5.24 7.98
C GLY A 75 -28.37 4.86 7.00
#